data_AF-A0A7C7VM64-F1
#
_entry.id   AF-A0A7C7VM64-F1
#
_cell.length_a   1.000
_cell.length_b   1.000
_cell.length_c   1.000
_cell.angle_alpha   90.00
_cell.angle_beta   90.00
_cell.angle_gamma   90.00
#
_symmetry.space_group_name_H-M   'P 1'
#
loop_
_entity.id
_entity.type
_entity.pdbx_description
1 polymer ?
#
loop_
_entity_poly.entity_id
_entity_poly.type
_entity_poly.pdbx_seq_one_letter_code
_entity_poly.pdbx_strand_id
1 'polypeptide(L)'
;MKDYQRALREVRIEKAKREFSIHLIVYVIVNVMLIVINLMYTPKYIWFFYPLLGWGIGIAIHYYAGVVHLLKEMEAEEALAERRARK
;
A
#
# COMPACT_ATOMS: atom_id res chain seq x y z
N MET A 1 -29.14 -1.58 -8.17
CA MET A 1 -28.05 -2.44 -7.62
C MET A 1 -26.69 -2.14 -8.21
N LYS A 2 -26.54 -1.94 -9.53
CA LYS A 2 -25.23 -1.65 -10.17
C LYS A 2 -24.55 -0.39 -9.59
N ASP A 3 -25.30 0.68 -9.34
CA ASP A 3 -24.73 1.92 -8.79
C ASP A 3 -24.24 1.78 -7.34
N TYR A 4 -24.93 0.97 -6.53
CA TYR A 4 -24.51 0.67 -5.16
C TYR A 4 -23.20 -0.13 -5.11
N GLN A 5 -23.06 -1.13 -5.99
CA GLN A 5 -21.82 -1.92 -6.12
C GLN A 5 -20.65 -1.04 -6.60
N ARG A 6 -20.92 -0.12 -7.53
CA ARG A 6 -19.92 0.82 -8.04
C ARG A 6 -19.43 1.79 -6.95
N ALA A 7 -20.34 2.35 -6.16
CA ALA A 7 -20.01 3.22 -5.04
C ALA A 7 -19.19 2.49 -3.95
N LEU A 8 -19.53 1.23 -3.62
CA LEU A 8 -18.75 0.44 -2.66
C LEU A 8 -17.35 0.14 -3.18
N ARG A 9 -17.20 -0.15 -4.47
CA ARG A 9 -15.92 -0.40 -5.13
C ARG A 9 -15.02 0.84 -5.06
N GLU A 10 -15.57 2.02 -5.37
CA GLU A 10 -14.85 3.29 -5.25
C GLU A 10 -14.38 3.54 -3.81
N VAL A 11 -15.25 3.34 -2.81
CA VAL A 11 -14.89 3.53 -1.40
C VAL A 11 -13.80 2.56 -0.94
N ARG A 12 -13.80 1.29 -1.38
CA ARG A 12 -12.74 0.33 -1.04
C ARG A 12 -11.40 0.73 -1.65
N ILE A 13 -11.39 1.17 -2.92
CA ILE A 13 -10.18 1.64 -3.60
C ILE A 13 -9.62 2.89 -2.90
N GLU A 14 -10.48 3.84 -2.56
CA GLU A 14 -10.10 5.09 -1.90
C GLU A 14 -9.47 4.83 -0.52
N LYS A 15 -10.07 3.91 0.26
CA LYS A 15 -9.51 3.48 1.55
C LYS A 15 -8.14 2.85 1.39
N ALA A 16 -7.98 1.93 0.43
CA ALA A 16 -6.70 1.27 0.18
C ALA A 16 -5.59 2.25 -0.23
N LYS A 17 -5.93 3.23 -1.09
CA LYS A 17 -5.01 4.31 -1.46
C LYS A 17 -4.62 5.16 -0.26
N ARG A 18 -5.58 5.55 0.58
CA ARG A 18 -5.34 6.37 1.76
C ARG A 18 -4.44 5.68 2.78
N GLU A 19 -4.71 4.42 3.08
CA GLU A 19 -3.86 3.60 3.96
C GLU A 19 -2.42 3.55 3.42
N PHE A 20 -2.25 3.32 2.11
CA PHE A 20 -0.93 3.35 1.48
C PHE A 20 -0.25 4.71 1.58
N SER A 21 -0.96 5.81 1.32
CA SER A 21 -0.40 7.16 1.43
C SER A 21 0.13 7.46 2.83
N ILE A 22 -0.57 7.01 3.88
CA ILE A 22 -0.10 7.17 5.27
C ILE A 22 1.21 6.42 5.48
N HIS A 23 1.29 5.16 5.05
CA HIS A 23 2.52 4.35 5.18
C HIS A 23 3.69 4.97 4.41
N LEU A 24 3.45 5.48 3.20
CA LEU A 24 4.47 6.17 2.41
C LEU A 24 4.95 7.45 3.10
N ILE A 25 4.05 8.26 3.65
CA ILE A 25 4.41 9.50 4.38
C ILE A 25 5.26 9.16 5.60
N VAL A 26 4.84 8.18 6.40
CA VAL A 26 5.60 7.74 7.59
C VAL A 26 6.98 7.23 7.18
N TYR A 27 7.07 6.44 6.11
CA TYR A 27 8.34 5.96 5.59
C TYR A 27 9.28 7.09 5.18
N VAL A 28 8.78 8.09 4.45
CA VAL A 28 9.59 9.25 4.04
C VAL A 28 10.07 10.03 5.26
N ILE A 29 9.19 10.35 6.20
CA ILE A 29 9.53 11.12 7.41
C ILE A 29 10.59 10.41 8.25
N VAL A 30 10.40 9.11 8.50
CA VAL A 30 11.35 8.31 9.29
C VAL A 30 12.70 8.22 8.59
N ASN A 31 12.73 7.94 7.28
CA ASN A 31 14.00 7.84 6.56
C ASN A 31 14.75 9.18 6.50
N VAL A 32 14.05 10.29 6.29
CA VAL A 32 14.66 11.63 6.35
C VAL A 32 15.27 11.88 7.73
N MET A 33 14.55 11.55 8.80
CA MET A 33 15.06 11.66 10.17
C MET A 33 16.32 10.80 10.37
N LEU A 34 16.32 9.54 9.93
CA LEU A 34 17.48 8.64 10.05
C LEU A 34 18.68 9.12 9.23
N ILE A 35 18.46 9.67 8.03
CA ILE A 35 19.52 10.29 7.23
C ILE A 35 20.15 11.44 7.99
N VAL A 36 19.33 12.35 8.55
CA VAL A 36 19.82 13.49 9.34
C VAL A 36 20.63 13.02 10.55
N ILE A 37 20.12 12.05 11.31
CA ILE A 37 20.83 11.49 12.46
C ILE A 37 22.15 10.86 12.03
N ASN A 38 22.16 10.08 10.95
CA ASN A 38 23.37 9.41 10.52
C ASN A 38 24.46 10.41 10.10
N LEU A 39 24.09 11.42 9.31
CA LEU A 39 25.03 12.46 8.86
C LEU A 39 25.52 13.35 10.02
N MET A 40 24.69 13.56 11.05
CA MET A 40 25.05 14.40 12.20
C MET A 40 25.98 13.68 13.18
N TYR A 41 25.67 12.43 13.53
CA TYR A 41 26.38 11.72 14.61
C TYR A 41 27.48 10.79 14.12
N THR A 42 27.30 10.18 12.94
CA THR A 42 28.18 9.12 12.44
C THR A 42 28.41 9.22 10.93
N PRO A 43 28.85 10.38 10.38
CA PRO A 43 28.95 10.59 8.94
C PRO A 43 29.92 9.64 8.22
N LYS A 44 30.89 9.06 8.96
CA LYS A 44 31.84 8.08 8.41
C LYS A 44 31.24 6.70 8.18
N TYR A 45 30.09 6.40 8.77
CA TYR A 45 29.43 5.09 8.68
C TYR A 45 27.99 5.28 8.20
N ILE A 46 27.72 5.01 6.92
CA ILE A 46 26.42 5.27 6.30
C ILE A 46 25.44 4.12 6.62
N TRP A 47 24.88 4.10 7.82
CA TRP A 47 23.96 3.05 8.26
C TRP A 47 22.51 3.31 7.89
N PHE A 48 22.11 4.53 7.51
CA PHE A 48 20.70 4.82 7.15
C PHE A 48 20.21 3.99 5.94
N PHE A 49 21.13 3.48 5.11
CA PHE A 49 20.82 2.71 3.91
C PHE A 49 20.14 1.36 4.23
N TYR A 50 20.49 0.73 5.35
CA TYR A 50 19.91 -0.54 5.76
C TYR A 50 18.41 -0.45 6.09
N PRO A 51 17.94 0.47 6.96
CA PRO A 51 16.51 0.67 7.19
C PRO A 51 15.79 1.18 5.94
N LEU A 52 16.46 2.01 5.11
CA LEU A 52 15.86 2.51 3.86
C LEU A 52 15.52 1.37 2.90
N LEU A 53 16.46 0.47 2.62
CA LEU A 53 16.22 -0.69 1.76
C LEU A 53 15.32 -1.74 2.41
N GLY A 54 15.59 -2.08 3.67
CA GLY A 54 14.85 -3.13 4.39
C GLY A 54 13.37 -2.80 4.49
N TRP A 55 13.03 -1.58 4.94
CA TRP A 55 11.64 -1.15 5.05
C TRP A 55 11.03 -0.80 3.69
N GLY A 56 11.84 -0.27 2.76
CA GLY A 56 11.38 0.06 1.41
C GLY A 56 10.83 -1.16 0.67
N ILE A 57 11.50 -2.31 0.79
CA ILE A 57 11.03 -3.58 0.23
C ILE A 57 9.73 -4.04 0.90
N GLY A 58 9.63 -3.94 2.22
CA GLY A 58 8.42 -4.31 2.97
C GLY A 58 7.19 -3.51 2.53
N ILE A 59 7.34 -2.19 2.33
CA ILE A 59 6.25 -1.32 1.85
C ILE A 59 5.87 -1.64 0.41
N ALA A 60 6.84 -1.91 -0.46
CA ALA A 60 6.57 -2.30 -1.84
C ALA A 60 5.75 -3.61 -1.92
N ILE A 61 6.09 -4.59 -1.08
CA ILE A 61 5.34 -5.85 -0.97
C ILE A 61 3.94 -5.60 -0.43
N HIS A 62 3.79 -4.81 0.64
CA HIS A 62 2.48 -4.48 1.20
C HIS A 62 1.58 -3.75 0.18
N TYR A 63 2.14 -2.82 -0.59
CA TYR A 63 1.42 -2.13 -1.64
C TYR A 63 0.96 -3.08 -2.74
N TYR A 64 1.87 -3.90 -3.27
CA TYR A 64 1.55 -4.85 -4.32
C TYR A 64 0.52 -5.86 -3.85
N ALA A 65 0.70 -6.45 -2.67
CA ALA A 65 -0.24 -7.40 -2.09
C ALA A 65 -1.61 -6.75 -1.82
N GLY A 66 -1.66 -5.56 -1.22
CA GLY A 66 -2.90 -4.87 -0.91
C GLY A 66 -3.71 -4.52 -2.17
N VAL A 67 -3.07 -3.94 -3.18
CA VAL A 67 -3.75 -3.55 -4.43
C VAL A 67 -4.13 -4.79 -5.26
N VAL A 68 -3.22 -5.75 -5.44
CA VAL A 68 -3.50 -6.95 -6.24
C VAL A 68 -4.56 -7.82 -5.57
N HIS A 69 -4.55 -7.94 -4.25
CA HIS A 69 -5.56 -8.71 -3.53
C HIS A 69 -6.95 -8.09 -3.69
N LEU A 70 -7.07 -6.77 -3.54
CA LEU A 70 -8.34 -6.05 -3.73
C LEU A 70 -8.89 -6.21 -5.16
N LEU A 71 -8.02 -6.16 -6.17
CA LEU A 71 -8.43 -6.38 -7.56
C LEU A 71 -8.93 -7.81 -7.79
N LYS A 72 -8.25 -8.81 -7.23
CA LYS A 72 -8.66 -10.22 -7.32
C LYS A 72 -9.98 -10.49 -6.60
N GLU A 73 -10.19 -9.92 -5.42
CA GLU A 73 -11.46 -10.03 -4.69
C GLU A 73 -12.61 -9.44 -5.52
N MET A 74 -12.36 -8.29 -6.14
CA MET A 74 -13.33 -7.61 -6.97
C MET A 74 -13.71 -8.40 -8.23
N GLU A 75 -12.75 -9.03 -8.90
CA GLU A 75 -13.02 -9.94 -10.04
C GLU A 75 -13.77 -11.20 -9.60
N ALA A 76 -13.41 -11.77 -8.44
CA ALA A 76 -14.07 -12.95 -7.90
C ALA A 76 -15.53 -12.67 -7.50
N GLU A 77 -15.81 -11.50 -6.90
CA GLU A 77 -17.17 -11.04 -6.59
C GLU A 77 -18.00 -10.85 -7.87
N GLU A 78 -17.45 -10.24 -8.93
CA GLU A 78 -18.13 -10.07 -10.22
C GLU A 78 -18.42 -11.41 -10.91
N ALA A 79 -17.44 -12.33 -10.96
CA ALA A 79 -17.62 -13.65 -11.57
C ALA A 79 -18.69 -14.48 -10.84
N LEU A 80 -18.75 -14.39 -9.51
CA LEU A 80 -19.78 -15.05 -8.72
C LEU A 80 -21.17 -14.43 -8.96
N ALA A 81 -21.25 -13.11 -9.05
CA ALA A 81 -22.49 -12.40 -9.32
C ALA A 81 -23.06 -12.78 -10.71
N GLU A 82 -22.22 -12.85 -11.74
CA GLU A 82 -22.62 -13.31 -13.06
C GLU A 82 -23.11 -14.76 -13.07
N ARG A 83 -22.39 -15.66 -12.38
CA ARG A 83 -22.78 -17.08 -12.28
C ARG A 83 -24.12 -17.25 -11.58
N ARG A 84 -24.41 -16.43 -10.57
CA ARG A 84 -25.71 -16.43 -9.87
C ARG A 84 -26.82 -15.83 -10.73
N ALA A 85 -26.54 -14.81 -11.54
CA ALA A 85 -27.54 -14.17 -12.41
C ALA A 85 -27.92 -15.03 -13.64
N ARG A 86 -27.03 -15.91 -14.09
CA ARG A 86 -27.30 -16.86 -15.18
C ARG A 86 -27.99 -18.16 -14.73
N LYS A 87 -28.15 -18.37 -13.42
CA LYS A 87 -28.73 -19.57 -12.83
C LYS A 87 -30.17 -19.32 -12.41
#